data_AF-A0A972VGC4-F1
#
_entry.id   AF-A0A972VGC4-F1
#
_cell.length_a   1.000
_cell.length_b   1.000
_cell.length_c   1.000
_cell.angle_alpha   90.00
_cell.angle_beta   90.00
_cell.angle_gamma   90.00
#
_symmetry.space_group_name_H-M   'P 1'
#
loop_
_entity.id
_entity.type
_entity.pdbx_description
1 polymer ?
#
loop_
_entity_poly.entity_id
_entity_poly.type
_entity_poly.pdbx_seq_one_letter_code
_entity_poly.pdbx_strand_id
1 'polypeptide(L)'
;VPILFKRIVEEHRNPSDYSAIVIRTALVELIISVMRSYELQRQRSATDFEHSKPIRLALQWIDQNVGYDLKIDEIAKRVGLSSTVFYKRFHEEVHVTPGEYLTQRRIHKAKTLLADSSQSITAIAHSLGYSSSQYFATIFKKLTGVTPRVYRSTGLK
;
A
#
# COMPACT_ATOMS: atom_id res chain seq x y z
N VAL A 1 -25.16 16.07 2.57
CA VAL A 1 -25.59 14.67 2.37
C VAL A 1 -27.00 14.39 2.92
N PRO A 2 -27.35 14.71 4.19
CA PRO A 2 -28.65 14.29 4.75
C PRO A 2 -29.88 14.93 4.06
N ILE A 3 -29.75 16.17 3.60
CA ILE A 3 -30.85 16.94 3.00
C ILE A 3 -31.26 16.36 1.63
N LEU A 4 -30.29 16.03 0.77
CA LEU A 4 -30.56 15.45 -0.56
C LEU A 4 -31.17 14.06 -0.46
N PHE A 5 -30.66 13.24 0.48
CA PHE A 5 -31.22 11.92 0.74
C PHE A 5 -32.67 12.00 1.24
N LYS A 6 -32.94 12.90 2.20
CA LYS A 6 -34.30 13.15 2.70
C LYS A 6 -35.25 13.58 1.58
N ARG A 7 -34.80 14.49 0.70
CA ARG A 7 -35.56 14.94 -0.48
C ARG A 7 -35.89 13.80 -1.45
N ILE A 8 -34.93 12.90 -1.72
CA ILE A 8 -35.16 11.71 -2.56
C ILE A 8 -36.23 10.81 -1.93
N VAL A 9 -36.16 10.57 -0.62
CA VAL A 9 -37.11 9.71 0.10
C VAL A 9 -38.51 10.32 0.15
N GLU A 10 -38.62 11.64 0.35
CA GLU A 10 -39.90 12.35 0.39
C GLU A 10 -40.58 12.36 -0.98
N GLU A 11 -39.83 12.63 -2.05
CA GLU A 11 -40.34 12.64 -3.42
C GLU A 11 -40.75 11.23 -3.89
N HIS A 12 -40.07 10.19 -3.41
CA HIS A 12 -40.47 8.81 -3.67
C HIS A 12 -41.74 8.40 -2.89
N ARG A 13 -41.94 8.94 -1.68
CA ARG A 13 -43.11 8.65 -0.84
C ARG A 13 -44.37 9.38 -1.31
N ASN A 14 -44.22 10.57 -1.90
CA ASN A 14 -45.33 11.38 -2.41
C ASN A 14 -45.08 11.75 -3.88
N PRO A 15 -45.39 10.84 -4.83
CA PRO A 15 -45.07 11.04 -6.23
C PRO A 15 -45.88 12.18 -6.87
N SER A 16 -45.23 12.88 -7.78
CA SER A 16 -45.77 13.87 -8.71
C SER A 16 -45.25 13.57 -10.12
N ASP A 17 -45.82 14.23 -11.13
CA ASP A 17 -45.39 14.09 -12.53
C ASP A 17 -43.90 14.42 -12.74
N TYR A 18 -43.32 15.21 -11.83
CA TYR A 18 -41.92 15.67 -11.90
C TYR A 18 -40.97 14.86 -11.00
N SER A 19 -41.47 13.90 -10.22
CA SER A 19 -40.66 13.18 -9.23
C SER A 19 -39.46 12.47 -9.83
N ALA A 20 -39.58 11.92 -11.03
CA ALA A 20 -38.46 11.27 -11.72
C ALA A 20 -37.30 12.26 -11.97
N ILE A 21 -37.61 13.50 -12.36
CA ILE A 21 -36.62 14.55 -12.64
C ILE A 21 -36.01 15.05 -11.32
N VAL A 22 -36.82 15.23 -10.29
CA VAL A 22 -36.38 15.68 -8.95
C VAL A 22 -35.45 14.65 -8.33
N ILE A 23 -35.82 13.37 -8.34
CA ILE A 23 -35.00 12.27 -7.83
C ILE A 23 -33.69 12.18 -8.60
N ARG A 24 -33.74 12.25 -9.95
CA ARG A 24 -32.53 12.18 -10.79
C ARG A 24 -31.57 13.34 -10.50
N THR A 25 -32.09 14.55 -10.38
CA THR A 25 -31.29 15.74 -10.05
C THR A 25 -30.67 15.63 -8.67
N ALA A 26 -31.47 15.27 -7.66
CA ALA A 26 -30.98 15.10 -6.29
C ALA A 26 -29.95 13.97 -6.16
N LEU A 27 -30.07 12.90 -6.97
CA LEU A 27 -29.10 11.81 -7.02
C LEU A 27 -27.77 12.28 -7.62
N VAL A 28 -27.80 13.04 -8.72
CA VAL A 28 -26.57 13.60 -9.32
C VAL A 28 -25.88 14.55 -8.35
N GLU A 29 -26.63 15.44 -7.70
CA GLU A 29 -26.09 16.33 -6.66
C GLU A 29 -25.50 15.55 -5.49
N LEU A 30 -26.15 14.45 -5.06
CA LEU A 30 -25.65 13.57 -4.01
C LEU A 30 -24.32 12.94 -4.43
N ILE A 31 -24.24 12.36 -5.62
CA ILE A 31 -23.01 11.75 -6.16
C ILE A 31 -21.89 12.79 -6.22
N ILE A 32 -22.15 13.98 -6.76
CA ILE A 32 -21.15 15.07 -6.82
C ILE A 32 -20.71 15.46 -5.41
N SER A 33 -21.63 15.55 -4.45
CA SER A 33 -21.29 15.89 -3.06
C SER A 33 -20.40 14.83 -2.41
N VAL A 34 -20.64 13.55 -2.69
CA VAL A 34 -19.81 12.42 -2.23
C VAL A 34 -18.45 12.48 -2.90
N MET A 35 -18.38 12.63 -4.23
CA MET A 35 -17.12 12.74 -4.97
C MET A 35 -16.25 13.90 -4.45
N ARG A 36 -16.84 15.09 -4.25
CA ARG A 36 -16.15 16.24 -3.66
C ARG A 36 -15.67 15.97 -2.23
N SER A 37 -16.47 15.28 -1.43
CA SER A 37 -16.05 14.91 -0.07
C SER A 37 -14.88 13.93 -0.07
N TYR A 38 -14.86 12.97 -1.01
CA TYR A 38 -13.72 12.07 -1.24
C TYR A 38 -12.49 12.81 -1.74
N GLU A 39 -12.64 13.77 -2.66
CA GLU A 39 -11.52 14.58 -3.16
C GLU A 39 -10.92 15.46 -2.07
N LEU A 40 -11.75 16.11 -1.25
CA LEU A 40 -11.29 16.91 -0.10
C LEU A 40 -10.63 16.04 0.97
N GLN A 41 -11.17 14.86 1.24
CA GLN A 41 -10.55 13.90 2.15
C GLN A 41 -9.24 13.37 1.58
N ARG A 42 -9.16 13.08 0.27
CA ARG A 42 -7.95 12.67 -0.43
C ARG A 42 -6.89 13.77 -0.43
N GLN A 43 -7.28 15.03 -0.61
CA GLN A 43 -6.37 16.19 -0.55
C GLN A 43 -5.88 16.44 0.88
N ARG A 44 -6.77 16.34 1.89
CA ARG A 44 -6.39 16.39 3.30
C ARG A 44 -5.48 15.23 3.71
N SER A 45 -5.75 14.01 3.25
CA SER A 45 -4.85 12.86 3.44
C SER A 45 -3.53 13.02 2.68
N ALA A 46 -3.51 13.72 1.55
CA ALA A 46 -2.25 14.07 0.87
C ALA A 46 -1.45 15.15 1.61
N THR A 47 -2.11 16.02 2.39
CA THR A 47 -1.43 17.05 3.20
C THR A 47 -1.09 16.62 4.63
N ASP A 48 -1.82 15.65 5.21
CA ASP A 48 -1.65 15.19 6.60
C ASP A 48 -0.93 13.83 6.75
N PHE A 49 -0.59 13.14 5.65
CA PHE A 49 0.12 11.84 5.67
C PHE A 49 1.31 11.76 4.69
N GLU A 50 1.95 12.87 4.36
CA GLU A 50 3.29 12.74 3.77
C GLU A 50 4.30 12.55 4.89
N HIS A 51 4.90 11.36 4.94
CA HIS A 51 6.18 11.17 5.59
C HIS A 51 7.10 12.35 5.27
N SER A 52 7.95 12.75 6.21
CA SER A 52 8.95 13.77 6.00
C SER A 52 9.75 13.48 4.73
N LYS A 53 10.19 14.52 4.02
CA LYS A 53 10.96 14.38 2.78
C LYS A 53 12.07 13.32 2.86
N PRO A 54 12.87 13.24 3.96
CA PRO A 54 13.85 12.16 4.12
C PRO A 54 13.24 10.75 4.11
N ILE A 55 12.13 10.53 4.80
CA ILE A 55 11.46 9.23 4.85
C ILE A 55 10.82 8.88 3.52
N ARG A 56 10.19 9.82 2.81
CA ARG A 56 9.68 9.55 1.44
C ARG A 56 10.78 9.12 0.49
N LEU A 57 11.92 9.82 0.51
CA LEU A 57 13.07 9.46 -0.32
C LEU A 57 13.64 8.09 0.07
N ALA A 58 13.66 7.77 1.36
CA ALA A 58 14.07 6.44 1.83
C ALA A 58 13.13 5.33 1.33
N LEU A 59 11.81 5.52 1.44
CA LEU A 59 10.81 4.58 0.95
C LEU A 59 10.94 4.37 -0.56
N GLN A 60 11.02 5.45 -1.32
CA GLN A 60 11.24 5.39 -2.77
C GLN A 60 12.52 4.62 -3.12
N TRP A 61 13.60 4.85 -2.36
CA TRP A 61 14.87 4.17 -2.59
C TRP A 61 14.77 2.67 -2.30
N ILE A 62 14.13 2.28 -1.19
CA ILE A 62 13.92 0.87 -0.85
C ILE A 62 13.11 0.19 -1.96
N ASP A 63 12.05 0.83 -2.43
CA ASP A 63 11.12 0.28 -3.42
C ASP A 63 11.77 0.04 -4.79
N GLN A 64 12.67 0.93 -5.20
CA GLN A 64 13.39 0.82 -6.46
C GLN A 64 14.51 -0.22 -6.40
N ASN A 65 15.02 -0.56 -5.20
CA ASN A 65 16.24 -1.35 -5.05
C ASN A 65 16.03 -2.68 -4.31
N VAL A 66 14.81 -3.11 -4.01
CA VAL A 66 14.44 -4.32 -3.22
C VAL A 66 15.34 -5.56 -3.42
N GLY A 67 15.84 -5.79 -4.65
CA GLY A 67 16.68 -6.93 -5.02
C GLY A 67 18.19 -6.80 -4.77
N TYR A 68 18.69 -5.60 -4.49
CA TYR A 68 20.09 -5.38 -4.17
C TYR A 68 20.38 -5.63 -2.68
N ASP A 69 21.67 -5.81 -2.36
CA ASP A 69 22.16 -5.82 -0.98
C ASP A 69 22.08 -4.41 -0.38
N LEU A 70 20.88 -3.98 0.02
CA LEU A 70 20.70 -2.69 0.68
C LEU A 70 21.16 -2.75 2.13
N LYS A 71 22.12 -1.89 2.46
CA LYS A 71 22.45 -1.58 3.84
C LYS A 71 21.62 -0.40 4.31
N ILE A 72 20.85 -0.59 5.38
CA ILE A 72 19.98 0.45 5.94
C ILE A 72 20.75 1.74 6.27
N ASP A 73 22.01 1.61 6.71
CA ASP A 73 22.88 2.75 7.01
C ASP A 73 23.23 3.59 5.78
N GLU A 74 23.29 2.99 4.59
CA GLU A 74 23.53 3.73 3.34
C GLU A 74 22.30 4.55 2.97
N ILE A 75 21.10 4.04 3.25
CA ILE A 75 19.84 4.77 3.05
C ILE A 75 19.80 5.97 3.98
N ALA A 76 20.11 5.79 5.26
CA ALA A 76 20.18 6.86 6.25
C ALA A 76 21.11 7.99 5.78
N LYS A 77 22.34 7.65 5.39
CA LYS A 77 23.32 8.60 4.85
C LYS A 77 22.80 9.33 3.61
N ARG A 78 22.17 8.61 2.68
CA ARG A 78 21.62 9.18 1.44
C ARG A 78 20.53 10.22 1.69
N VAL A 79 19.73 10.03 2.74
CA VAL A 79 18.66 10.97 3.09
C VAL A 79 19.11 12.04 4.11
N GLY A 80 20.41 12.11 4.40
CA GLY A 80 21.00 13.12 5.27
C GLY A 80 20.75 12.91 6.76
N LEU A 81 20.50 11.67 7.19
CA LEU A 81 20.24 11.32 8.59
C LEU A 81 21.31 10.37 9.14
N SER A 82 21.61 10.49 10.43
CA SER A 82 22.34 9.43 11.14
C SER A 82 21.45 8.18 11.27
N SER A 83 22.06 7.00 11.39
CA SER A 83 21.30 5.75 11.53
C SER A 83 20.29 5.80 12.67
N THR A 84 20.68 6.29 13.85
CA THR A 84 19.79 6.40 15.02
C THR A 84 18.59 7.31 14.73
N VAL A 85 18.80 8.48 14.12
CA VAL A 85 17.72 9.42 13.80
C VAL A 85 16.83 8.84 12.70
N PHE A 86 17.43 8.17 11.71
CA PHE A 86 16.69 7.52 10.64
C PHE A 86 15.78 6.42 11.18
N TYR A 87 16.29 5.48 11.99
CA TYR A 87 15.48 4.43 12.59
C TYR A 87 14.33 4.99 13.42
N LYS A 88 14.62 6.00 14.26
CA LYS A 88 13.59 6.65 15.08
C LYS A 88 12.50 7.30 14.22
N ARG A 89 12.87 8.18 13.29
CA ARG A 89 11.90 8.85 12.40
C ARG A 89 11.14 7.88 11.52
N PHE A 90 11.82 6.90 10.95
CA PHE A 90 11.18 5.90 10.11
C PHE A 90 10.14 5.12 10.90
N HIS A 91 10.43 4.75 12.15
CA HIS A 91 9.45 4.07 12.99
C HIS A 91 8.30 5.01 13.42
N GLU A 92 8.58 6.26 13.75
CA GLU A 92 7.56 7.26 14.11
C GLU A 92 6.59 7.53 12.96
N GLU A 93 7.09 7.59 11.73
CA GLU A 93 6.31 7.98 10.56
C GLU A 93 5.73 6.80 9.76
N VAL A 94 6.43 5.66 9.70
CA VAL A 94 6.06 4.47 8.90
C VAL A 94 5.53 3.34 9.80
N HIS A 95 5.68 3.45 11.12
CA HIS A 95 5.19 2.50 12.12
C HIS A 95 5.80 1.09 12.06
N VAL A 96 6.88 0.92 11.30
CA VAL A 96 7.70 -0.29 11.22
C VAL A 96 9.17 0.11 11.14
N THR A 97 10.08 -0.82 11.39
CA THR A 97 11.51 -0.54 11.15
C THR A 97 11.83 -0.55 9.65
N PRO A 98 12.91 0.14 9.21
CA PRO A 98 13.38 0.07 7.83
C PRO A 98 13.64 -1.37 7.32
N GLY A 99 14.17 -2.24 8.19
CA GLY A 99 14.45 -3.63 7.85
C GLY A 99 13.17 -4.48 7.68
N GLU A 100 12.16 -4.24 8.52
CA GLU A 100 10.85 -4.87 8.35
C GLU A 100 10.17 -4.41 7.06
N TYR A 101 10.22 -3.10 6.77
CA TYR A 101 9.69 -2.55 5.53
C TYR A 101 10.35 -3.21 4.31
N LEU A 102 11.69 -3.24 4.26
CA LEU A 102 12.43 -3.91 3.18
C LEU A 102 12.03 -5.39 3.06
N THR A 103 11.89 -6.09 4.18
CA THR A 103 11.46 -7.50 4.20
C THR A 103 10.06 -7.66 3.60
N GLN A 104 9.10 -6.81 3.97
CA GLN A 104 7.76 -6.83 3.41
C GLN A 104 7.77 -6.58 1.90
N ARG A 105 8.58 -5.62 1.43
CA ARG A 105 8.76 -5.34 0.00
C ARG A 105 9.38 -6.51 -0.75
N ARG A 106 10.38 -7.18 -0.18
CA ARG A 106 10.99 -8.40 -0.74
C ARG A 106 9.97 -9.52 -0.86
N ILE A 107 9.18 -9.77 0.18
CA ILE A 107 8.13 -10.82 0.13
C ILE A 107 7.04 -10.48 -0.88
N HIS A 108 6.62 -9.22 -0.97
CA HIS A 108 5.65 -8.80 -1.97
C HIS A 108 6.17 -9.06 -3.39
N LYS A 109 7.42 -8.68 -3.69
CA LYS A 109 8.06 -8.97 -4.98
C LYS A 109 8.22 -10.47 -5.23
N ALA A 110 8.55 -11.24 -4.19
CA ALA A 110 8.66 -12.69 -4.27
C ALA A 110 7.33 -13.35 -4.69
N LYS A 111 6.20 -12.90 -4.14
CA LYS A 111 4.88 -13.39 -4.54
C LYS A 111 4.64 -13.23 -6.04
N THR A 112 4.93 -12.03 -6.57
CA THR A 112 4.84 -11.75 -8.02
C THR A 112 5.74 -12.69 -8.82
N LEU A 113 7.02 -12.84 -8.43
CA LEU A 113 7.97 -13.70 -9.15
C LEU A 113 7.58 -15.19 -9.07
N LEU A 114 7.01 -15.64 -7.96
CA LEU A 114 6.57 -17.03 -7.79
C LEU A 114 5.35 -17.35 -8.67
N ALA A 115 4.47 -16.37 -8.90
CA ALA A 115 3.27 -16.49 -9.73
C ALA A 115 3.56 -16.34 -11.22
N ASP A 116 4.43 -15.39 -11.59
CA ASP A 116 4.59 -14.95 -12.98
C ASP A 116 5.84 -15.50 -13.67
N SER A 117 6.68 -16.28 -12.96
CA SER A 117 7.93 -16.81 -13.53
C SER A 117 8.19 -18.28 -13.19
N SER A 118 8.97 -18.92 -14.06
CA SER A 118 9.50 -20.28 -13.87
C SER A 118 10.82 -20.32 -13.10
N GLN A 119 11.31 -19.18 -12.58
CA GLN A 119 12.57 -19.10 -11.85
C GLN A 119 12.57 -20.05 -10.63
N SER A 120 13.71 -20.66 -10.33
CA SER A 120 13.81 -21.51 -9.13
C SER A 120 13.62 -20.65 -7.86
N ILE A 121 13.09 -21.26 -6.80
CA ILE A 121 12.90 -20.58 -5.51
C ILE A 121 14.24 -20.02 -5.00
N THR A 122 15.33 -20.74 -5.23
CA THR A 122 16.70 -20.31 -4.90
C THR A 122 17.11 -19.08 -5.70
N ALA A 123 16.86 -19.04 -7.01
CA ALA A 123 17.16 -17.88 -7.84
C ALA A 123 16.36 -16.65 -7.39
N ILE A 124 15.07 -16.83 -7.10
CA ILE A 124 14.21 -15.75 -6.57
C ILE A 124 14.77 -15.22 -5.24
N ALA A 125 15.13 -16.10 -4.31
CA ALA A 125 15.70 -15.71 -3.02
C ALA A 125 16.97 -14.85 -3.20
N HIS A 126 17.91 -15.29 -4.03
CA HIS A 126 19.14 -14.54 -4.28
C HIS A 126 18.89 -13.21 -5.02
N SER A 127 17.98 -13.19 -5.99
CA SER A 127 17.59 -11.95 -6.69
C SER A 127 16.92 -10.91 -5.79
N LEU A 128 16.44 -11.34 -4.62
CA LEU A 128 15.83 -10.50 -3.59
C LEU A 128 16.80 -10.18 -2.44
N GLY A 129 18.10 -10.44 -2.61
CA GLY A 129 19.12 -10.11 -1.62
C GLY A 129 19.13 -11.03 -0.38
N TYR A 130 18.58 -12.24 -0.47
CA TYR A 130 18.74 -13.27 0.56
C TYR A 130 19.98 -14.13 0.29
N SER A 131 20.77 -14.37 1.33
CA SER A 131 21.97 -15.21 1.26
C SER A 131 21.66 -16.71 1.20
N SER A 132 20.48 -17.14 1.65
CA SER A 132 20.04 -18.54 1.53
C SER A 132 18.55 -18.67 1.21
N SER A 133 18.24 -19.66 0.37
CA SER A 133 16.87 -20.04 0.03
C SER A 133 16.07 -20.54 1.23
N GLN A 134 16.74 -21.17 2.20
CA GLN A 134 16.16 -21.68 3.43
C GLN A 134 15.71 -20.54 4.35
N TYR A 135 16.55 -19.53 4.54
CA TYR A 135 16.18 -18.35 5.32
C TYR A 135 15.03 -17.59 4.66
N PHE A 136 15.10 -17.39 3.34
CA PHE A 136 13.99 -16.81 2.57
C PHE A 136 12.68 -17.60 2.78
N ALA A 137 12.71 -18.92 2.66
CA ALA A 137 11.51 -19.75 2.81
C ALA A 137 10.90 -19.64 4.21
N THR A 138 11.73 -19.55 5.25
CA THR A 138 11.28 -19.32 6.64
C THR A 138 10.58 -17.97 6.78
N ILE A 139 11.20 -16.89 6.28
CA ILE A 139 10.61 -15.55 6.35
C ILE A 139 9.33 -15.45 5.51
N PHE A 140 9.34 -16.01 4.30
CA PHE A 140 8.16 -16.06 3.44
C PHE A 140 7.00 -16.79 4.13
N LYS A 141 7.25 -17.97 4.71
CA LYS A 141 6.22 -18.71 5.45
C LYS A 141 5.72 -17.93 6.66
N LYS A 142 6.62 -17.28 7.41
CA LYS A 142 6.24 -16.44 8.56
C LYS A 142 5.28 -15.32 8.15
N LEU A 143 5.52 -14.68 7.01
CA LEU A 143 4.74 -13.52 6.57
C LEU A 143 3.52 -13.87 5.70
N THR A 144 3.45 -15.07 5.13
CA THR A 144 2.38 -15.47 4.20
C THR A 144 1.55 -16.66 4.68
N GLY A 145 1.98 -17.36 5.74
CA GLY A 145 1.36 -18.57 6.27
C GLY A 145 1.75 -19.86 5.54
N VAL A 146 2.28 -19.78 4.31
CA VAL A 146 2.60 -20.95 3.46
C VAL A 146 4.02 -20.89 2.91
N THR A 147 4.59 -22.03 2.51
CA THR A 147 5.94 -22.04 1.91
C THR A 147 5.91 -21.47 0.48
N PRO A 148 7.04 -20.95 -0.05
CA PRO A 148 7.13 -20.49 -1.44
C PRO A 148 6.69 -21.55 -2.46
N ARG A 149 7.01 -22.82 -2.20
CA ARG A 149 6.64 -23.95 -3.06
C ARG A 149 5.14 -24.15 -3.11
N VAL A 150 4.48 -24.13 -1.94
CA VAL A 150 3.02 -24.26 -1.83
C VAL A 150 2.33 -23.04 -2.47
N TYR A 151 2.86 -21.84 -2.24
CA TYR A 151 2.34 -20.62 -2.85
C TYR A 151 2.34 -20.70 -4.38
N ARG A 152 3.44 -21.17 -4.98
CA ARG A 152 3.53 -21.38 -6.44
C ARG A 152 2.54 -22.42 -6.96
N SER A 153 2.39 -23.55 -6.29
CA SER A 153 1.53 -24.64 -6.79
C SER A 153 0.03 -24.33 -6.71
N THR A 154 -0.37 -23.44 -5.80
CA THR A 154 -1.79 -23.15 -5.52
C THR A 154 -2.35 -21.98 -6.32
N GLY A 155 -1.49 -21.18 -6.98
CA GLY A 155 -1.94 -20.02 -7.76
C GLY A 155 -2.69 -18.96 -6.93
N LEU A 156 -2.50 -18.95 -5.60
CA LEU A 156 -3.14 -17.99 -4.68
C LEU A 156 -2.68 -16.56 -5.03
N LYS A 157 -3.53 -15.84 -5.76
CA LYS A 157 -3.38 -14.41 -6.08
C LYS A 157 -3.91 -13.56 -4.93
#